data_AF-A0A819SSF5-F1
#
_entry.id   AF-A0A819SSF5-F1
#
_cell.length_a   1.000
_cell.length_b   1.000
_cell.length_c   1.000
_cell.angle_alpha   90.00
_cell.angle_beta   90.00
_cell.angle_gamma   90.00
#
_symmetry.space_group_name_H-M   'P 1'
#
loop_
_entity.id
_entity.type
_entity.pdbx_description
1 polymer ?
#
loop_
_entity_poly.entity_id
_entity_poly.type
_entity_poly.pdbx_seq_one_letter_code
_entity_poly.pdbx_strand_id
1 'polypeptide(L)'
;MQGILSPKIKIVIGPFVHAMPENTNRNPGPGFDSMDEMIRWFNYWLKDNNRNNDILNEPDITLFIRRNLTTGSYRYEPQWTIPRQRIKRMYMNKGQILSEQGISTVEEKCVNNKVDTLEYRSWIGFEGGRWLDGLTGDQRLFDENCLVNQTDPIQETIKIIDFVNVSLQVSATASLADWILRL
;
A
#
# COMPACT_ATOMS: atom_id res chain seq x y z
N MET A 1 39.66 10.05 -1.06
CA MET A 1 38.97 8.74 -1.14
C MET A 1 37.65 8.96 -1.86
N GLN A 2 37.57 8.57 -3.13
CA GLN A 2 36.28 8.54 -3.82
C GLN A 2 35.46 7.43 -3.15
N GLY A 3 34.36 7.81 -2.50
CA GLY A 3 33.41 6.85 -1.96
C GLY A 3 32.96 5.94 -3.09
N ILE A 4 32.92 4.63 -2.85
CA ILE A 4 32.31 3.68 -3.77
C ILE A 4 30.87 4.16 -3.99
N LEU A 5 30.59 4.69 -5.18
CA LEU A 5 29.22 5.01 -5.57
C LEU A 5 28.46 3.68 -5.60
N SER A 6 27.39 3.56 -4.82
CA SER A 6 26.49 2.43 -4.92
C SER A 6 26.05 2.26 -6.38
N PRO A 7 25.93 1.03 -6.89
CA PRO A 7 25.47 0.80 -8.24
C PRO A 7 24.07 1.39 -8.44
N LYS A 8 23.78 1.87 -9.66
CA LYS A 8 22.45 2.36 -10.01
C LYS A 8 21.44 1.22 -9.85
N ILE A 9 20.36 1.47 -9.12
CA ILE A 9 19.23 0.56 -8.98
C ILE A 9 17.98 1.32 -9.43
N LYS A 10 17.19 0.70 -10.29
CA LYS A 10 15.88 1.22 -10.73
C LYS A 10 14.77 0.39 -10.11
N ILE A 11 13.82 1.06 -9.47
CA ILE A 11 12.64 0.45 -8.88
C ILE A 11 11.40 1.12 -9.47
N VAL A 12 10.49 0.32 -10.02
CA VAL A 12 9.19 0.80 -10.49
C VAL A 12 8.10 0.07 -9.75
N ILE A 13 7.27 0.82 -9.02
CA ILE A 13 6.08 0.32 -8.34
C ILE A 13 4.88 0.99 -8.99
N GLY A 14 4.17 0.24 -9.81
CA GLY A 14 2.93 0.69 -10.46
C GLY A 14 1.71 -0.10 -9.99
N PRO A 15 0.51 0.25 -10.49
CA PRO A 15 -0.71 -0.45 -10.19
C PRO A 15 -0.84 -1.71 -11.07
N PHE A 16 0.21 -2.52 -11.11
CA PHE A 16 0.33 -3.66 -12.00
C PHE A 16 -0.24 -4.91 -11.34
N VAL A 17 -0.78 -5.81 -12.16
CA VAL A 17 -1.07 -7.19 -11.75
C VAL A 17 0.16 -8.07 -12.05
N HIS A 18 0.06 -9.37 -11.83
CA HIS A 18 1.13 -10.32 -12.17
C HIS A 18 1.21 -10.58 -13.69
N ALA A 19 1.41 -9.52 -14.46
CA ALA A 19 1.61 -9.51 -15.90
C ALA A 19 2.45 -8.28 -16.28
N MET A 20 2.98 -8.27 -17.51
CA MET A 20 3.71 -7.11 -18.03
C MET A 20 2.78 -5.88 -18.11
N PRO A 21 3.19 -4.68 -17.68
CA PRO A 21 2.35 -3.49 -17.67
C PRO A 21 1.64 -3.20 -19.00
N GLU A 22 2.27 -3.51 -20.14
CA GLU A 22 1.73 -3.33 -21.49
C GLU A 22 0.53 -4.23 -21.78
N ASN A 23 0.50 -5.41 -21.15
CA ASN A 23 -0.52 -6.45 -21.37
C ASN A 23 -1.73 -6.31 -20.43
N THR A 24 -1.73 -5.28 -19.59
CA THR A 24 -2.77 -5.05 -18.57
C THR A 24 -3.64 -3.85 -18.93
N ASN A 25 -4.83 -3.79 -18.36
CA ASN A 25 -5.62 -2.57 -18.43
C ASN A 25 -4.81 -1.43 -17.78
N ARG A 26 -4.64 -0.31 -18.48
CA ARG A 26 -3.86 0.85 -18.00
C ARG A 26 -4.61 1.64 -16.92
N ASN A 27 -5.36 0.94 -16.08
CA ASN A 27 -6.27 1.47 -15.09
C ASN A 27 -5.90 0.93 -13.70
N PRO A 28 -5.63 1.80 -12.71
CA PRO A 28 -5.64 3.25 -12.77
C PRO A 28 -4.54 3.82 -13.65
N GLY A 29 -4.87 4.88 -14.39
CA GLY A 29 -3.96 5.53 -15.32
C GLY A 29 -3.20 6.72 -14.73
N PRO A 30 -2.09 7.16 -15.36
CA PRO A 30 -1.56 6.67 -16.64
C PRO A 30 -0.87 5.30 -16.54
N GLY A 31 -0.89 4.53 -17.64
CA GLY A 31 -0.13 3.28 -17.76
C GLY A 31 1.39 3.48 -17.75
N PHE A 32 2.15 2.40 -17.70
CA PHE A 32 3.62 2.40 -17.74
C PHE A 32 4.11 1.65 -18.98
N ASP A 33 5.13 2.18 -19.65
CA ASP A 33 5.83 1.50 -20.74
C ASP A 33 7.11 0.87 -20.17
N SER A 34 6.98 -0.34 -19.64
CA SER A 34 8.11 -1.08 -19.07
C SER A 34 9.07 -1.58 -20.15
N MET A 35 8.58 -1.85 -21.36
CA MET A 35 9.41 -2.27 -22.48
C MET A 35 10.39 -1.16 -22.89
N ASP A 36 9.92 0.08 -23.06
CA ASP A 36 10.80 1.21 -23.36
C ASP A 36 11.81 1.44 -22.23
N GLU A 37 11.38 1.41 -20.96
CA GLU A 37 12.27 1.57 -19.81
C GLU A 37 13.36 0.48 -19.77
N MET A 38 12.99 -0.79 -20.01
CA MET A 38 13.95 -1.90 -20.08
C MET A 38 14.92 -1.73 -21.24
N ILE A 39 14.46 -1.32 -22.42
CA ILE A 39 15.33 -1.07 -23.58
C ILE A 39 16.34 0.04 -23.27
N ARG A 40 15.90 1.15 -22.65
CA ARG A 40 16.80 2.24 -22.22
C ARG A 40 17.83 1.74 -21.21
N TRP A 41 17.41 0.95 -20.22
CA TRP A 41 18.29 0.33 -19.24
C TRP A 41 19.34 -0.57 -19.85
N PHE A 42 18.93 -1.55 -20.66
CA PHE A 42 19.85 -2.49 -21.29
C PHE A 42 20.76 -1.82 -22.31
N ASN A 43 20.27 -0.82 -23.05
CA ASN A 43 21.11 -0.06 -23.96
C ASN A 43 22.28 0.63 -23.25
N TYR A 44 22.06 1.19 -22.05
CA TYR A 44 23.12 1.85 -21.29
C TYR A 44 24.24 0.88 -20.90
N TRP A 45 23.86 -0.30 -20.40
CA TRP A 45 24.82 -1.27 -19.84
C TRP A 45 25.43 -2.23 -20.87
N LEU A 46 24.69 -2.57 -21.92
CA LEU A 46 25.07 -3.62 -22.87
C LEU A 46 25.56 -3.08 -24.22
N LYS A 47 25.34 -1.80 -24.53
CA LYS A 47 25.80 -1.19 -25.80
C LYS A 47 26.80 -0.08 -25.55
N ASP A 48 28.01 -0.25 -26.08
CA ASP A 48 29.10 0.72 -25.90
C ASP A 48 28.80 2.10 -26.48
N ASN A 49 27.97 2.18 -27.52
CA ASN A 49 27.61 3.43 -28.20
C ASN A 49 26.42 4.18 -27.58
N ASN A 50 25.82 3.68 -26.50
CA ASN A 50 24.59 4.24 -25.93
C ASN A 50 24.69 4.60 -24.44
N ARG A 51 25.92 4.86 -23.96
CA ARG A 51 26.20 5.32 -22.58
C ARG A 51 25.81 6.78 -22.30
N ASN A 52 25.15 7.45 -23.26
CA ASN A 52 24.69 8.84 -23.15
C ASN A 52 23.16 8.96 -23.04
N ASN A 53 22.44 7.86 -22.74
CA ASN A 53 21.04 8.02 -22.33
C ASN A 53 21.02 8.53 -20.87
N ASP A 54 20.15 9.49 -20.55
CA ASP A 54 20.12 10.19 -19.24
C ASP A 54 19.74 9.31 -18.04
N ILE A 55 19.76 7.98 -18.18
CA ILE A 55 19.21 7.03 -17.20
C ILE A 55 19.91 7.09 -15.84
N LEU A 56 21.18 7.48 -15.80
CA LEU A 56 21.91 7.68 -14.54
C LEU A 56 21.47 8.95 -13.82
N ASN A 57 21.02 9.97 -14.55
CA ASN A 57 20.57 11.26 -14.02
C ASN A 57 19.11 11.21 -13.52
N GLU A 58 18.35 10.22 -13.94
CA GLU A 58 16.96 10.02 -13.50
C GLU A 58 16.86 9.53 -12.06
N PRO A 59 15.73 9.74 -11.37
CA PRO A 59 15.50 9.15 -10.05
C PRO A 59 15.53 7.62 -10.06
N ASP A 60 15.96 7.04 -8.95
CA ASP A 60 16.07 5.59 -8.78
C ASP A 60 14.70 4.91 -8.64
N ILE A 61 13.71 5.62 -8.09
CA ILE A 61 12.41 5.04 -7.74
C ILE A 61 11.28 5.80 -8.45
N THR A 62 10.43 5.04 -9.13
CA THR A 62 9.18 5.49 -9.74
C THR A 62 8.00 4.82 -9.05
N LEU A 63 7.12 5.62 -8.45
CA LEU A 63 5.95 5.17 -7.69
C LEU A 63 4.67 5.67 -8.33
N PHE A 64 3.71 4.79 -8.58
CA PHE A 64 2.36 5.21 -8.93
C PHE A 64 1.55 5.51 -7.68
N ILE A 65 1.18 6.79 -7.50
CA ILE A 65 0.33 7.22 -6.40
C ILE A 65 -1.12 7.16 -6.87
N ARG A 66 -1.86 6.16 -6.38
CA ARG A 66 -3.30 6.05 -6.62
C ARG A 66 -4.04 7.22 -5.98
N ARG A 67 -4.98 7.82 -6.72
CA ARG A 67 -5.91 8.84 -6.22
C ARG A 67 -7.31 8.26 -5.99
N ASN A 68 -7.74 7.35 -6.86
CA ASN A 68 -8.97 6.57 -6.74
C ASN A 68 -8.83 5.27 -7.56
N LEU A 69 -9.94 4.55 -7.79
CA LEU A 69 -9.96 3.29 -8.53
C LEU A 69 -9.53 3.41 -10.00
N THR A 70 -9.58 4.62 -10.58
CA THR A 70 -9.32 4.82 -12.01
C THR A 70 -8.17 5.77 -12.34
N THR A 71 -7.71 6.54 -11.37
CA THR A 71 -6.72 7.60 -11.59
C THR A 71 -5.61 7.59 -10.56
N GLY A 72 -4.45 8.04 -10.99
CA GLY A 72 -3.29 8.30 -10.16
C GLY A 72 -2.25 9.07 -10.96
N SER A 73 -1.03 9.09 -10.43
CA SER A 73 0.09 9.76 -11.08
C SER A 73 1.40 9.14 -10.64
N TYR A 74 2.36 9.04 -11.57
CA TYR A 74 3.73 8.69 -11.20
C TYR A 74 4.40 9.82 -10.42
N ARG A 75 5.16 9.42 -9.41
CA ARG A 75 6.00 10.25 -8.57
C ARG A 75 7.37 9.62 -8.48
N TYR A 76 8.39 10.45 -8.45
CA TYR A 76 9.77 10.00 -8.43
C TYR A 76 10.41 10.27 -7.07
N GLU A 77 11.19 9.31 -6.58
CA GLU A 77 11.92 9.41 -5.33
C GLU A 77 13.39 9.00 -5.54
N PRO A 78 14.33 9.69 -4.89
CA PRO A 78 15.74 9.34 -5.00
C PRO A 78 16.13 8.15 -4.13
N GLN A 79 15.31 7.79 -3.13
CA GLN A 79 15.61 6.70 -2.20
C GLN A 79 14.35 6.19 -1.49
N TRP A 80 14.44 4.95 -1.00
CA TRP A 80 13.52 4.33 -0.04
C TRP A 80 14.30 4.11 1.27
N THR A 81 13.83 4.52 2.44
CA THR A 81 12.55 5.15 2.76
C THR A 81 12.49 6.64 2.43
N ILE A 82 11.29 7.18 2.16
CA ILE A 82 11.12 8.58 1.73
C ILE A 82 11.45 9.54 2.89
N PRO A 83 12.45 10.43 2.81
CA PRO A 83 12.91 11.22 3.97
C PRO A 83 11.86 12.13 4.62
N ARG A 84 10.88 12.59 3.83
CA ARG A 84 9.79 13.48 4.27
C ARG A 84 8.54 12.75 4.74
N GLN A 85 8.60 11.42 4.87
CA GLN A 85 7.50 10.64 5.41
C GLN A 85 7.26 10.95 6.89
N ARG A 86 6.04 10.74 7.36
CA ARG A 86 5.69 10.81 8.77
C ARG A 86 4.89 9.56 9.11
N ILE A 87 5.30 8.87 10.18
CA ILE A 87 4.52 7.75 10.71
C ILE A 87 3.36 8.34 11.50
N LYS A 88 2.14 8.08 11.04
CA LYS A 88 0.91 8.40 11.78
C LYS A 88 0.40 7.14 12.45
N ARG A 89 0.16 7.22 13.76
CA ARG A 89 -0.47 6.13 14.52
C ARG A 89 -1.95 6.40 14.63
N MET A 90 -2.74 5.42 14.19
CA MET A 90 -4.19 5.43 14.35
C MET A 90 -4.59 4.37 15.37
N TYR A 91 -5.54 4.71 16.24
CA TYR A 91 -6.08 3.85 17.28
C TYR A 91 -7.50 3.44 16.90
N MET A 92 -7.81 2.15 17.09
CA MET A 92 -9.18 1.64 17.00
C MET A 92 -9.86 1.92 18.34
N ASN A 93 -10.87 2.78 18.30
CA ASN A 93 -11.64 3.23 19.44
C ASN A 93 -13.06 2.63 19.41
N LYS A 94 -13.75 2.74 20.53
CA LYS A 94 -15.12 2.25 20.70
C LYS A 94 -16.05 2.77 19.60
N GLY A 95 -16.93 1.90 19.13
CA GLY A 95 -17.87 2.23 18.07
C GLY A 95 -17.19 2.25 16.71
N GLN A 96 -16.11 1.47 16.54
CA GLN A 96 -15.46 1.29 15.24
C GLN A 96 -14.86 2.58 14.66
N ILE A 97 -14.36 3.45 15.54
CA ILE A 97 -13.79 4.74 15.17
C ILE A 97 -12.27 4.62 15.10
N LEU A 98 -11.68 5.04 13.98
CA LEU A 98 -10.24 5.10 13.76
C LEU A 98 -9.75 6.56 13.90
N SER A 99 -8.90 6.87 14.87
CA SER A 99 -8.39 8.24 15.07
C SER A 99 -6.95 8.31 15.60
N GLU A 100 -6.31 9.47 15.51
CA GLU A 100 -4.95 9.67 16.06
C GLU A 100 -4.94 9.75 17.59
N GLN A 101 -6.09 10.07 18.21
CA GLN A 101 -6.27 10.12 19.65
C GLN A 101 -6.69 8.74 20.17
N GLY A 102 -5.73 8.05 20.77
CA GLY A 102 -6.01 6.84 21.54
C GLY A 102 -6.54 7.16 22.94
N ILE A 103 -7.19 6.18 23.54
CA ILE A 103 -7.62 6.24 24.93
C ILE A 103 -6.39 6.37 25.84
N SER A 104 -6.28 7.50 26.54
CA SER A 104 -5.06 7.88 27.27
C SER A 104 -5.17 7.70 28.78
N THR A 105 -6.39 7.66 29.34
CA THR A 105 -6.61 7.60 30.79
C THR A 105 -7.03 6.20 31.26
N VAL A 106 -6.67 5.88 32.51
CA VAL A 106 -7.00 4.59 33.14
C VAL A 106 -8.51 4.41 33.32
N GLU A 107 -9.23 5.50 33.60
CA GLU A 107 -10.69 5.52 33.75
C GLU A 107 -11.40 5.27 32.42
N GLU A 108 -10.94 5.89 31.33
CA GLU A 108 -11.45 5.59 29.99
C GLU A 108 -11.12 4.15 29.57
N LYS A 109 -9.96 3.59 29.94
CA LYS A 109 -9.66 2.16 29.68
C LYS A 109 -10.63 1.22 30.38
N CYS A 110 -10.97 1.50 31.65
CA CYS A 110 -11.93 0.70 32.41
C CYS A 110 -13.36 0.78 31.84
N VAL A 111 -13.76 1.92 31.28
CA VAL A 111 -15.10 2.14 30.67
C VAL A 111 -15.16 1.68 29.20
N ASN A 112 -14.05 1.74 28.47
CA ASN A 112 -13.91 1.27 27.08
C ASN A 112 -13.37 -0.16 26.95
N ASN A 113 -13.37 -0.94 28.03
CA ASN A 113 -12.94 -2.35 28.03
C ASN A 113 -13.89 -3.29 27.25
N LYS A 114 -14.70 -2.75 26.33
CA LYS A 114 -15.52 -3.53 25.42
C LYS A 114 -14.61 -4.09 24.33
N VAL A 115 -14.46 -5.41 24.37
CA VAL A 115 -13.85 -6.19 23.30
C VAL A 115 -14.86 -6.24 22.14
N ASP A 116 -14.43 -5.84 20.94
CA ASP A 116 -15.20 -6.07 19.74
C ASP A 116 -15.18 -7.55 19.39
N THR A 117 -16.34 -8.13 19.13
CA THR A 117 -16.49 -9.55 18.83
C THR A 117 -16.94 -9.75 17.39
N LEU A 118 -16.32 -10.68 16.70
CA LEU A 118 -16.69 -11.08 15.34
C LEU A 118 -16.95 -12.58 15.29
N GLU A 119 -18.06 -12.99 14.71
CA GLU A 119 -18.31 -14.40 14.39
C GLU A 119 -17.50 -14.78 13.15
N TYR A 120 -16.58 -15.74 13.29
CA TYR A 120 -15.79 -16.23 12.16
C TYR A 120 -16.62 -17.10 11.22
N ARG A 121 -16.56 -16.79 9.92
CA ARG A 121 -17.20 -17.56 8.85
C ARG A 121 -16.15 -17.99 7.82
N SER A 122 -15.88 -19.28 7.72
CA SER A 122 -14.76 -19.81 6.90
C SER A 122 -14.85 -19.51 5.41
N TRP A 123 -16.05 -19.26 4.89
CA TRP A 123 -16.29 -19.00 3.47
C TRP A 123 -16.12 -17.52 3.09
N ILE A 124 -16.06 -16.60 4.05
CA ILE A 124 -16.15 -15.16 3.74
C ILE A 124 -14.98 -14.65 2.90
N GLY A 125 -13.82 -15.32 2.96
CA GLY A 125 -12.64 -14.96 2.16
C GLY A 125 -12.90 -14.93 0.65
N PHE A 126 -13.92 -15.62 0.15
CA PHE A 126 -14.31 -15.56 -1.27
C PHE A 126 -14.85 -14.17 -1.68
N GLU A 127 -15.45 -13.42 -0.75
CA GLU A 127 -16.00 -12.08 -1.02
C GLU A 127 -14.91 -10.99 -1.00
N GLY A 128 -13.73 -11.26 -0.43
CA GLY A 128 -12.61 -10.31 -0.32
C GLY A 128 -11.84 -10.05 -1.63
N GLY A 129 -12.26 -10.66 -2.73
CA GLY A 129 -11.63 -10.53 -4.05
C GLY A 129 -10.54 -11.57 -4.33
N ARG A 130 -10.10 -11.64 -5.60
CA ARG A 130 -9.06 -12.58 -6.05
C ARG A 130 -7.76 -11.85 -6.33
N TRP A 131 -6.64 -12.43 -5.89
CA TRP A 131 -5.30 -11.88 -6.10
C TRP A 131 -4.89 -11.77 -7.59
N LEU A 132 -5.48 -12.59 -8.47
CA LEU A 132 -5.13 -12.66 -9.90
C LEU A 132 -5.73 -11.53 -10.74
N ASP A 133 -6.88 -10.97 -10.35
CA ASP A 133 -7.71 -10.11 -11.22
C ASP A 133 -7.47 -8.60 -11.00
N GLY A 134 -6.46 -8.23 -10.21
CA GLY A 134 -6.03 -6.85 -10.01
C GLY A 134 -6.69 -6.14 -8.83
N LEU A 135 -7.15 -4.90 -9.05
CA LEU A 135 -7.70 -4.08 -7.96
C LEU A 135 -8.92 -4.76 -7.33
N THR A 136 -8.95 -4.83 -6.00
CA THR A 136 -10.15 -5.23 -5.26
C THR A 136 -11.29 -4.28 -5.61
N GLY A 137 -12.42 -4.85 -6.03
CA GLY A 137 -13.64 -4.10 -6.31
C GLY A 137 -14.28 -3.53 -5.05
N ASP A 138 -15.55 -3.16 -5.15
CA ASP A 138 -16.34 -2.75 -3.99
C ASP A 138 -16.37 -3.84 -2.92
N GLN A 139 -16.05 -3.48 -1.68
CA GLN A 139 -15.88 -4.42 -0.56
C GLN A 139 -17.08 -4.46 0.38
N ARG A 140 -18.18 -3.74 0.09
CA ARG A 140 -19.36 -3.69 0.97
C ARG A 140 -19.85 -5.06 1.43
N LEU A 141 -19.93 -6.05 0.53
CA LEU A 141 -20.39 -7.41 0.86
C LEU A 141 -19.44 -8.14 1.83
N PHE A 142 -18.13 -7.96 1.65
CA PHE A 142 -17.12 -8.53 2.54
C PHE A 142 -17.15 -7.83 3.91
N ASP A 143 -17.30 -6.51 3.91
CA ASP A 143 -17.29 -5.66 5.10
C ASP A 143 -18.47 -5.93 6.04
N GLU A 144 -19.62 -6.40 5.54
CA GLU A 144 -20.77 -6.85 6.35
C GLU A 144 -20.42 -7.98 7.34
N ASN A 145 -19.33 -8.70 7.09
CA ASN A 145 -18.88 -9.84 7.88
C ASN A 145 -17.53 -9.56 8.57
N CYS A 146 -17.16 -8.28 8.70
CA CYS A 146 -15.89 -7.84 9.28
C CYS A 146 -16.09 -6.81 10.40
N LEU A 147 -15.06 -6.60 11.22
CA LEU A 147 -14.97 -5.42 12.08
C LEU A 147 -14.38 -4.28 11.25
N VAL A 148 -15.21 -3.32 10.87
CA VAL A 148 -14.81 -2.19 10.03
C VAL A 148 -14.53 -1.00 10.93
N ASN A 149 -13.31 -0.43 10.91
CA ASN A 149 -12.98 0.78 11.65
C ASN A 149 -12.79 1.95 10.69
N GLN A 150 -13.44 3.08 10.93
CA GLN A 150 -13.46 4.22 10.01
C GLN A 150 -13.05 5.52 10.68
N THR A 151 -12.37 6.39 9.93
CA THR A 151 -12.14 7.78 10.35
C THR A 151 -13.40 8.61 10.11
N ASP A 152 -13.46 9.80 10.69
CA ASP A 152 -14.35 10.83 10.18
C ASP A 152 -14.05 11.14 8.70
N PRO A 153 -15.01 11.70 7.94
CA PRO A 153 -14.79 12.12 6.58
C PRO A 153 -13.54 12.97 6.44
N ILE A 154 -12.61 12.49 5.62
CA ILE A 154 -11.32 13.13 5.42
C ILE A 154 -11.50 14.46 4.68
N GLN A 155 -10.99 15.54 5.26
CA GLN A 155 -11.11 16.90 4.70
C GLN A 155 -10.00 17.25 3.71
N GLU A 156 -8.86 16.56 3.78
CA GLU A 156 -7.68 16.81 2.94
C GLU A 156 -7.09 15.52 2.37
N THR A 157 -6.49 15.57 1.18
CA THR A 157 -5.91 14.35 0.57
C THR A 157 -4.75 13.81 1.41
N ILE A 158 -4.89 12.59 1.91
CA ILE A 158 -3.84 11.86 2.60
C ILE A 158 -3.15 10.91 1.61
N LYS A 159 -1.81 10.97 1.56
CA LYS A 159 -1.00 10.04 0.76
C LYS A 159 -0.33 9.04 1.68
N ILE A 160 -0.69 7.78 1.54
CA ILE A 160 -0.08 6.66 2.26
C ILE A 160 0.88 5.98 1.30
N ILE A 161 2.15 5.98 1.65
CA ILE A 161 3.24 5.33 0.91
C ILE A 161 4.02 4.57 1.96
N ASP A 162 4.49 3.36 1.60
CA ASP A 162 5.17 2.39 2.48
C ASP A 162 4.23 1.42 3.21
N PHE A 163 4.82 0.50 3.97
CA PHE A 163 4.14 -0.56 4.70
C PHE A 163 3.31 -0.03 5.87
N VAL A 164 2.14 -0.63 6.06
CA VAL A 164 1.28 -0.40 7.21
C VAL A 164 1.60 -1.46 8.27
N ASN A 165 1.90 -1.03 9.49
CA ASN A 165 2.10 -1.91 10.63
C ASN A 165 0.89 -1.84 11.56
N VAL A 166 0.40 -3.00 11.99
CA VAL A 166 -0.73 -3.08 12.91
C VAL A 166 -0.35 -3.92 14.12
N SER A 167 -0.74 -3.46 15.30
CA SER A 167 -0.59 -4.16 16.57
C SER A 167 -1.97 -4.36 17.16
N LEU A 168 -2.37 -5.61 17.37
CA LEU A 168 -3.67 -5.97 17.91
C LEU A 168 -3.53 -6.74 19.22
N GLN A 169 -4.51 -6.57 20.11
CA GLN A 169 -4.77 -7.48 21.21
C GLN A 169 -5.99 -8.31 20.84
N VAL A 170 -5.80 -9.61 20.69
CA VAL A 170 -6.80 -10.51 20.09
C VAL A 170 -6.93 -11.79 20.89
N SER A 171 -8.09 -12.43 20.78
CA SER A 171 -8.34 -13.75 21.36
C SER A 171 -9.38 -14.47 20.51
N ALA A 172 -9.29 -15.80 20.44
CA ALA A 172 -10.25 -16.66 19.76
C ALA A 172 -10.67 -17.80 20.68
N THR A 173 -11.86 -18.33 20.46
CA THR A 173 -12.35 -19.54 21.16
C THR A 173 -11.76 -20.83 20.56
N ALA A 174 -11.28 -20.77 19.32
CA ALA A 174 -10.57 -21.85 18.65
C ALA A 174 -9.10 -21.90 19.09
N SER A 175 -8.49 -23.09 19.00
CA SER A 175 -7.07 -23.30 19.31
C SER A 175 -6.11 -22.68 18.30
N LEU A 176 -6.60 -22.41 17.08
CA LEU A 176 -5.88 -21.75 16.00
C LEU A 176 -6.83 -20.76 15.32
N ALA A 177 -6.35 -19.55 15.09
CA ALA A 177 -7.08 -18.51 14.37
C ALA A 177 -6.11 -17.62 13.58
N ASP A 178 -6.54 -17.22 12.40
CA ASP A 178 -5.84 -16.26 11.55
C ASP A 178 -6.52 -14.89 11.66
N TRP A 179 -5.70 -13.84 11.72
CA TRP A 179 -6.16 -12.45 11.81
C TRP A 179 -5.79 -11.73 10.52
N ILE A 180 -6.79 -11.38 9.74
CA ILE A 180 -6.62 -10.71 8.45
C ILE A 180 -6.99 -9.24 8.62
N LEU A 181 -6.12 -8.35 8.15
CA LEU A 181 -6.37 -6.92 8.16
C LEU A 181 -6.27 -6.36 6.73
N ARG A 182 -7.12 -5.38 6.46
CA ARG A 182 -7.19 -4.65 5.21
C ARG A 182 -7.29 -3.17 5.50
N LEU A 183 -6.56 -2.37 4.73
CA LEU A 183 -6.70 -0.91 4.67
C LEU A 183 -7.47 -0.52 3.41
#